data_AF-A0A562WCT8-F1
#
_entry.id   AF-A0A562WCT8-F1
#
_cell.length_a   1.000
_cell.length_b   1.000
_cell.length_c   1.000
_cell.angle_alpha   90.00
_cell.angle_beta   90.00
_cell.angle_gamma   90.00
#
_symmetry.space_group_name_H-M   'P 1'
#
loop_
_entity.id
_entity.type
_entity.pdbx_description
1 polymer ?
#
loop_
_entity_poly.entity_id
_entity_poly.type
_entity_poly.pdbx_seq_one_letter_code
_entity_poly.pdbx_strand_id
1 'polypeptide(L)'
;MATFHQQHQTVQYQVNGETVHVNEGSRHLVEKIDELIAQVGRAENADELVPVVDCLEQARAASAGGDQGRAVTMLRRAAEVAAPVAAVMTSITAVVQGFQ
;
A
#
# COMPACT_ATOMS: atom_id res chain seq x y z
N MET A 1 -31.31 -4.87 -18.79
CA MET A 1 -30.45 -4.00 -17.96
C MET A 1 -29.61 -4.91 -17.07
N ALA A 2 -28.30 -4.93 -17.28
CA ALA A 2 -27.39 -5.86 -16.61
C ALA A 2 -27.18 -5.41 -15.15
N THR A 3 -27.67 -6.18 -14.19
CA THR A 3 -27.33 -6.00 -12.78
C THR A 3 -25.92 -6.57 -12.58
N PHE A 4 -24.92 -5.69 -12.60
CA PHE A 4 -23.53 -6.04 -12.32
C PHE A 4 -23.38 -6.29 -10.81
N HIS A 5 -23.79 -7.47 -10.35
CA HIS A 5 -23.50 -7.94 -9.00
C HIS A 5 -22.04 -8.36 -8.93
N GLN A 6 -21.14 -7.39 -8.72
CA GLN A 6 -19.78 -7.69 -8.32
C GLN A 6 -19.84 -8.16 -6.85
N GLN A 7 -19.82 -9.48 -6.65
CA GLN A 7 -19.59 -10.06 -5.32
C GLN A 7 -18.18 -9.66 -4.88
N HIS A 8 -18.06 -8.65 -4.04
CA HIS A 8 -16.81 -8.39 -3.33
C HIS A 8 -16.59 -9.55 -2.35
N GLN A 9 -15.71 -10.51 -2.71
CA GLN A 9 -15.27 -11.51 -1.74
C GLN A 9 -14.40 -10.82 -0.69
N THR A 10 -14.94 -10.73 0.53
CA THR A 10 -14.22 -10.26 1.70
C THR A 10 -13.45 -11.44 2.28
N VAL A 11 -12.14 -11.33 2.36
CA VAL A 11 -11.26 -12.35 2.95
C VAL A 11 -10.99 -11.98 4.41
N GLN A 12 -11.19 -12.91 5.33
CA GLN A 12 -10.97 -12.71 6.76
C GLN A 12 -9.55 -13.19 7.14
N TYR A 13 -8.78 -12.31 7.76
CA TYR A 13 -7.47 -12.64 8.34
C TYR A 13 -7.52 -12.49 9.85
N GLN A 14 -6.85 -13.38 10.57
CA GLN A 14 -6.68 -13.25 12.01
C GLN A 14 -5.23 -12.87 12.30
N VAL A 15 -5.01 -11.64 12.75
CA VAL A 15 -3.68 -11.14 13.14
C VAL A 15 -3.73 -10.79 14.62
N ASN A 16 -2.87 -11.41 15.44
CA ASN A 16 -2.80 -11.18 16.89
C ASN A 16 -4.14 -11.30 17.65
N GLY A 17 -5.03 -12.18 17.19
CA GLY A 17 -6.35 -12.41 17.79
C GLY A 17 -7.46 -11.49 17.29
N GLU A 18 -7.16 -10.50 16.45
CA GLU A 18 -8.15 -9.62 15.83
C GLU A 18 -8.50 -10.11 14.40
N THR A 19 -9.80 -10.24 14.11
CA THR A 19 -10.29 -10.64 12.79
C THR A 19 -10.43 -9.40 11.91
N VAL A 20 -9.51 -9.25 10.96
CA VAL A 20 -9.51 -8.17 9.97
C VAL A 20 -10.26 -8.64 8.72
N HIS A 21 -11.29 -7.89 8.33
CA HIS A 21 -12.03 -8.11 7.09
C HIS A 21 -11.37 -7.32 5.97
N VAL A 22 -10.71 -7.99 5.03
CA VAL A 22 -9.98 -7.33 3.94
C VAL A 22 -10.64 -7.71 2.62
N ASN A 23 -11.07 -6.71 1.85
CA ASN A 23 -11.51 -6.93 0.48
C ASN A 23 -10.33 -7.40 -0.37
N GLU A 24 -10.55 -8.31 -1.33
CA GLU A 24 -9.48 -8.89 -2.18
C GLU A 24 -8.62 -7.83 -2.89
N GLY A 25 -9.23 -6.74 -3.37
CA GLY A 25 -8.49 -5.60 -3.92
C GLY A 25 -7.63 -4.84 -2.89
N SER A 26 -8.06 -4.80 -1.62
CA SER A 26 -7.30 -4.20 -0.52
C SER A 26 -6.17 -5.11 -0.03
N ARG A 27 -6.35 -6.43 -0.10
CA ARG A 27 -5.30 -7.42 0.16
C ARG A 27 -4.14 -7.25 -0.82
N HIS A 28 -4.45 -7.17 -2.11
CA HIS A 28 -3.44 -7.00 -3.15
C HIS A 28 -2.65 -5.69 -2.99
N LEU A 29 -3.31 -4.62 -2.52
CA LEU A 29 -2.64 -3.36 -2.20
C LEU A 29 -1.72 -3.49 -0.99
N VAL A 30 -2.16 -4.13 0.10
CA VAL A 30 -1.32 -4.40 1.29
C VAL A 30 -0.07 -5.20 0.90
N GLU A 31 -0.21 -6.26 0.11
CA GLU A 31 0.92 -7.08 -0.35
C GLU A 31 1.95 -6.25 -1.14
N LYS A 32 1.49 -5.39 -2.05
CA LYS A 32 2.38 -4.48 -2.80
C LYS A 32 3.07 -3.45 -1.90
N ILE A 33 2.39 -2.96 -0.86
CA ILE A 33 2.98 -2.02 0.09
C ILE A 33 4.06 -2.72 0.93
N ASP A 34 3.81 -3.97 1.35
CA ASP A 34 4.80 -4.79 2.08
C ASP A 34 6.05 -5.04 1.24
N GLU A 35 5.89 -5.32 -0.06
CA GLU A 35 7.01 -5.45 -1.00
C GLU A 35 7.81 -4.15 -1.13
N LEU A 36 7.14 -2.99 -1.20
CA LEU A 36 7.80 -1.68 -1.25
C LEU A 36 8.61 -1.40 0.04
N ILE A 37 8.05 -1.69 1.21
CA ILE A 37 8.75 -1.52 2.50
C ILE A 37 10.01 -2.38 2.53
N ALA A 38 9.90 -3.65 2.12
CA ALA A 38 11.05 -4.56 2.06
C ALA A 38 12.11 -4.10 1.05
N GLN A 39 11.69 -3.54 -0.10
CA GLN A 39 12.59 -2.98 -1.11
C GLN A 39 13.34 -1.76 -0.56
N VAL A 40 12.62 -0.83 0.09
CA VAL A 40 13.20 0.39 0.68
C VAL A 40 14.18 0.05 1.79
N GLY A 41 13.87 -0.93 2.66
CA GLY A 41 14.76 -1.38 3.72
C GLY A 41 16.06 -2.05 3.23
N ARG A 42 16.13 -2.46 1.95
CA ARG A 42 17.34 -3.01 1.32
C ARG A 42 18.09 -1.99 0.45
N ALA A 43 17.58 -0.77 0.33
CA ALA A 43 18.25 0.26 -0.45
C ALA A 43 19.54 0.70 0.26
N GLU A 44 20.57 1.05 -0.51
CA GLU A 44 21.86 1.50 0.03
C GLU A 44 21.73 2.76 0.91
N ASN A 45 20.67 3.56 0.69
CA ASN A 45 20.35 4.77 1.46
C ASN A 45 19.13 4.58 2.37
N ALA A 46 18.95 3.39 2.97
CA ALA A 46 17.78 3.07 3.80
C ALA A 46 17.55 4.10 4.93
N ASP A 47 18.61 4.63 5.54
CA ASP A 47 18.53 5.64 6.59
C ASP A 47 17.89 6.96 6.10
N GLU A 48 18.10 7.34 4.84
CA GLU A 48 17.49 8.53 4.22
C GLU A 48 16.03 8.28 3.82
N LEU A 49 15.62 7.01 3.74
CA LEU A 49 14.30 6.58 3.31
C LEU A 49 13.36 6.23 4.47
N VAL A 50 13.78 6.41 5.72
CA VAL A 50 12.92 6.24 6.91
C VAL A 50 11.57 6.98 6.76
N PRO A 51 11.52 8.24 6.29
CA PRO A 51 10.24 8.94 6.12
C PRO A 51 9.37 8.36 4.99
N VAL A 52 9.98 7.65 4.03
CA VAL A 52 9.24 6.90 2.98
C VAL A 52 8.59 5.67 3.60
N VAL A 53 9.33 4.91 4.42
CA VAL A 53 8.80 3.74 5.13
C VAL A 53 7.63 4.12 6.03
N ASP A 54 7.73 5.23 6.77
CA ASP A 54 6.63 5.71 7.62
C ASP A 54 5.36 6.02 6.82
N CYS A 55 5.50 6.55 5.60
CA CYS A 55 4.36 6.80 4.71
C CYS A 55 3.78 5.47 4.16
N LEU A 56 4.63 4.50 3.84
CA LEU A 56 4.21 3.18 3.37
C LEU A 56 3.47 2.40 4.48
N GLU A 57 3.94 2.42 5.72
CA GLU A 57 3.27 1.81 6.87
C GLU A 57 1.89 2.44 7.12
N GLN A 58 1.78 3.77 6.99
CA GLN A 58 0.48 4.45 7.07
C GLN A 58 -0.46 4.06 5.91
N ALA A 59 0.08 3.89 4.69
CA ALA A 59 -0.70 3.41 3.55
C ALA A 59 -1.18 1.97 3.78
N ARG A 60 -0.32 1.11 4.34
CA ARG A 60 -0.61 -0.26 4.69
C ARG A 60 -1.75 -0.35 5.70
N ALA A 61 -1.65 0.41 6.79
CA ALA A 61 -2.68 0.46 7.82
C ALA A 61 -4.02 0.98 7.26
N ALA A 62 -4.00 2.01 6.41
CA ALA A 62 -5.20 2.52 5.76
C ALA A 62 -5.84 1.47 4.83
N SER A 63 -5.04 0.79 4.01
CA SER A 63 -5.52 -0.27 3.12
C SER A 63 -6.09 -1.47 3.89
N ALA A 64 -5.42 -1.89 4.96
CA ALA A 64 -5.90 -2.95 5.85
C ALA A 64 -7.23 -2.57 6.54
N GLY A 65 -7.41 -1.28 6.87
CA GLY A 65 -8.66 -0.72 7.39
C GLY A 65 -9.74 -0.48 6.33
N GLY A 66 -9.48 -0.81 5.06
CA GLY A 66 -10.43 -0.62 3.96
C GLY A 66 -10.53 0.82 3.42
N ASP A 67 -9.69 1.73 3.89
CA ASP A 67 -9.63 3.12 3.42
C ASP A 67 -8.63 3.25 2.26
N GLN A 68 -9.07 2.81 1.08
CA GLN A 68 -8.25 2.86 -0.13
C GLN A 68 -7.89 4.29 -0.56
N GLY A 69 -8.78 5.26 -0.33
CA GLY A 69 -8.52 6.66 -0.65
C GLY A 69 -7.33 7.21 0.14
N ARG A 70 -7.34 6.98 1.47
CA ARG A 70 -6.23 7.36 2.33
C ARG A 70 -4.95 6.57 2.02
N ALA A 71 -5.06 5.29 1.69
CA ALA A 71 -3.90 4.47 1.29
C ALA A 71 -3.20 5.07 0.06
N VAL A 72 -3.94 5.44 -0.98
CA VAL A 72 -3.41 6.09 -2.19
C VAL A 72 -2.81 7.46 -1.88
N THR A 73 -3.44 8.27 -1.00
CA THR A 73 -2.86 9.55 -0.56
C THR A 73 -1.51 9.37 0.12
N MET A 74 -1.39 8.38 1.01
CA MET A 74 -0.13 8.09 1.69
C MET A 74 0.95 7.56 0.74
N LEU A 75 0.58 6.75 -0.26
CA LEU A 75 1.50 6.29 -1.30
C LEU A 75 2.03 7.44 -2.17
N ARG A 76 1.17 8.39 -2.55
CA ARG A 76 1.62 9.60 -3.28
C ARG A 76 2.60 10.42 -2.46
N ARG A 77 2.33 10.59 -1.16
CA ARG A 77 3.25 11.26 -0.24
C ARG A 77 4.59 10.51 -0.11
N ALA A 78 4.55 9.18 -0.06
CA ALA A 78 5.77 8.35 -0.07
C ALA A 78 6.59 8.57 -1.35
N ALA A 79 5.94 8.68 -2.52
CA ALA A 79 6.61 8.97 -3.79
C ALA A 79 7.24 10.37 -3.83
N GLU A 80 6.58 11.40 -3.27
CA GLU A 80 7.10 12.76 -3.15
C GLU A 80 8.35 12.81 -2.27
N VAL A 81 8.31 12.13 -1.13
CA VAL A 81 9.45 12.02 -0.20
C VAL A 81 10.59 11.22 -0.84
N ALA A 82 10.27 10.17 -1.59
CA ALA A 82 11.24 9.35 -2.31
C ALA A 82 11.77 10.03 -3.59
N ALA A 83 11.34 11.24 -3.95
CA ALA A 83 11.77 11.92 -5.17
C ALA A 83 13.30 11.99 -5.38
N PRO A 84 14.14 12.14 -4.34
CA PRO A 84 15.60 12.07 -4.48
C PRO A 84 16.13 10.69 -4.91
N VAL A 85 15.35 9.62 -4.67
CA VAL A 85 15.70 8.23 -4.99
C VAL A 85 14.77 7.72 -6.11
N ALA A 86 15.14 8.04 -7.35
CA ALA A 86 14.32 7.79 -8.54
C ALA A 86 13.76 6.37 -8.66
N ALA A 87 14.54 5.35 -8.27
CA ALA A 87 14.12 3.95 -8.31
C ALA A 87 12.95 3.67 -7.35
N VAL A 88 13.02 4.17 -6.12
CA VAL A 88 11.97 4.01 -5.10
C VAL A 88 10.72 4.78 -5.49
N MET A 89 10.88 6.04 -5.91
CA MET A 89 9.76 6.86 -6.39
C MET A 89 9.02 6.20 -7.57
N THR A 90 9.76 5.63 -8.53
CA THR A 90 9.19 4.94 -9.69
C THR A 90 8.38 3.71 -9.26
N SER A 91 8.92 2.88 -8.37
CA SER A 91 8.22 1.71 -7.83
C SER A 91 6.91 2.11 -7.13
N ILE A 92 6.94 3.14 -6.28
CA ILE A 92 5.75 3.61 -5.56
C ILE A 92 4.70 4.17 -6.54
N THR A 93 5.13 4.94 -7.53
CA THR A 93 4.24 5.52 -8.55
C THR A 93 3.55 4.45 -9.38
N ALA A 94 4.26 3.38 -9.75
CA ALA A 94 3.69 2.25 -10.48
C ALA A 94 2.60 1.55 -9.67
N VAL A 95 2.79 1.39 -8.36
CA VAL A 95 1.75 0.88 -7.46
C VAL A 95 0.54 1.82 -7.48
N VAL A 96 0.72 3.14 -7.29
CA VAL A 96 -0.38 4.11 -7.32
C VAL A 96 -1.18 4.08 -8.63
N GLN A 97 -0.52 3.91 -9.78
CA GLN A 97 -1.19 3.84 -11.08
C GLN A 97 -1.99 2.55 -11.28
N GLY A 98 -1.59 1.44 -10.65
CA GLY A 98 -2.29 0.15 -10.74
C GLY A 98 -3.62 0.06 -9.99
N PHE A 99 -4.00 1.10 -9.23
CA PHE A 99 -5.23 1.15 -8.43
C PHE A 99 -6.12 2.38 -8.74
N GLN A 100 -5.86 3.08 -9.85
CA GLN A 100 -6.72 4.17 -10.35
C GLN A 100 -7.82 3.67 -11.29
#